data_AF-A0A4U6M0B0-F1
#
_entry.id   AF-A0A4U6M0B0-F1
#
_cell.length_a   1.000
_cell.length_b   1.000
_cell.length_c   1.000
_cell.angle_alpha   90.00
_cell.angle_beta   90.00
_cell.angle_gamma   90.00
#
_symmetry.space_group_name_H-M   'P 1'
#
loop_
_entity.id
_entity.type
_entity.pdbx_description
1 polymer ?
#
loop_
_entity_poly.entity_id
_entity_poly.type
_entity_poly.pdbx_seq_one_letter_code
_entity_poly.pdbx_strand_id
1 'polypeptide(L)'
;MYGIPENLHSVIKVETTAGQPIQIKVTNVSWNGHDPIPNEVLFFELPADSTERQITAQVRKLLKRKTFIRLCEHCNQFNINGWMQSNSCCQSCAEKYFGVVY
;
A
#
# COMPACT_ATOMS: atom_id res chain seq x y z
N MET A 1 9.62 8.72 7.85
CA MET A 1 9.76 8.37 6.42
C MET A 1 8.49 8.79 5.66
N TYR A 2 8.51 9.93 4.95
CA TYR A 2 7.47 10.44 4.02
C TYR A 2 5.98 10.35 4.44
N GLY A 3 5.68 10.24 5.74
CA GLY A 3 4.32 10.04 6.25
C GLY A 3 3.70 8.66 5.97
N ILE A 4 4.52 7.64 5.70
CA ILE A 4 4.06 6.26 5.51
C ILE A 4 3.77 5.65 6.90
N PRO A 5 2.56 5.10 7.14
CA PRO A 5 2.26 4.32 8.35
C PRO A 5 3.23 3.14 8.52
N GLU A 6 3.62 2.83 9.76
CA GLU A 6 4.61 1.77 10.05
C GLU A 6 4.25 0.41 9.44
N ASN A 7 2.96 0.05 9.52
CA ASN A 7 2.45 -1.20 8.99
C ASN A 7 2.48 -1.26 7.44
N LEU A 8 2.81 -0.15 6.76
CA LEU A 8 2.94 -0.07 5.31
C LEU A 8 4.39 0.11 4.83
N HIS A 9 5.39 0.12 5.72
CA HIS A 9 6.80 0.30 5.32
C HIS A 9 7.34 -0.83 4.45
N SER A 10 6.81 -2.05 4.60
CA SER A 10 7.19 -3.20 3.76
C SER A 10 6.53 -3.22 2.39
N VAL A 11 5.46 -2.44 2.19
CA VAL A 11 4.64 -2.46 0.97
C VAL A 11 4.70 -1.17 0.15
N ILE A 12 5.02 -0.02 0.74
CA ILE A 12 5.23 1.24 0.02
C ILE A 12 6.72 1.52 -0.01
N LYS A 13 7.30 1.53 -1.21
CA LYS A 13 8.73 1.78 -1.41
C LYS A 13 8.93 3.10 -2.15
N VAL A 14 9.86 3.89 -1.65
CA VAL A 14 10.34 5.10 -2.32
C VAL A 14 11.80 4.84 -2.67
N GLU A 15 12.08 4.71 -3.96
CA GLU A 15 13.43 4.47 -4.47
C GLU A 15 14.01 5.77 -4.98
N THR A 16 15.15 6.16 -4.41
CA THR A 16 15.90 7.35 -4.78
C THR A 16 17.29 6.93 -5.23
N THR A 17 17.56 7.01 -6.54
CA THR A 17 18.90 6.75 -7.09
C THR A 17 19.45 8.06 -7.66
N ALA A 18 20.70 8.39 -7.34
CA ALA A 18 21.31 9.63 -7.80
C ALA A 18 21.31 9.71 -9.34
N GLY A 19 20.80 10.82 -9.88
CA GLY A 19 20.69 11.03 -11.33
C GLY A 19 19.55 10.26 -12.02
N GLN A 20 18.72 9.54 -11.27
CA GLN A 20 17.53 8.87 -11.81
C GLN A 20 16.24 9.45 -11.21
N PRO A 21 15.11 9.31 -11.91
CA PRO A 21 13.81 9.65 -11.35
C PRO A 21 13.53 8.90 -10.04
N ILE A 22 12.88 9.59 -9.10
CA ILE A 22 12.43 9.01 -7.84
C ILE A 22 11.17 8.20 -8.11
N GLN A 23 11.18 6.92 -7.76
CA GLN A 23 10.07 6.01 -8.01
C GLN A 23 9.32 5.70 -6.73
N ILE A 24 8.00 5.90 -6.75
CA ILE A 24 7.10 5.51 -5.67
C ILE A 24 6.36 4.26 -6.12
N LYS A 25 6.67 3.13 -5.48
CA LYS A 25 6.11 1.81 -5.76
C LYS A 25 5.23 1.35 -4.62
N VAL A 26 4.23 0.56 -4.95
CA VAL A 26 3.35 -0.09 -3.98
C VAL A 26 3.20 -1.56 -4.33
N THR A 27 3.26 -2.42 -3.30
CA THR A 27 2.90 -3.82 -3.45
C THR A 27 1.40 -3.94 -3.61
N ASN A 28 0.98 -4.46 -4.75
CA ASN A 28 -0.37 -4.92 -4.99
C ASN A 28 -0.42 -6.44 -4.84
N VAL A 29 -1.57 -6.99 -4.46
CA VAL A 29 -1.76 -8.44 -4.36
C VAL A 29 -2.94 -8.84 -5.24
N SER A 30 -2.63 -9.66 -6.23
CA SER A 30 -3.60 -10.37 -7.06
C SER A 30 -3.75 -11.81 -6.54
N TRP A 31 -4.86 -12.47 -6.85
CA TRP A 31 -5.12 -13.83 -6.40
C TRP A 31 -5.16 -14.78 -7.60
N ASN A 32 -4.45 -15.90 -7.51
CA ASN A 32 -4.60 -17.02 -8.43
C ASN A 32 -5.26 -18.18 -7.67
N GLY A 33 -6.59 -18.29 -7.77
CA GLY A 33 -7.35 -19.14 -6.86
C GLY A 33 -7.23 -18.63 -5.42
N HIS A 34 -6.64 -19.44 -4.54
CA HIS A 34 -6.42 -19.12 -3.13
C HIS A 34 -5.00 -18.62 -2.83
N ASP A 35 -4.11 -18.58 -3.83
CA ASP A 35 -2.73 -18.16 -3.63
C ASP A 35 -2.58 -16.64 -3.89
N PRO A 36 -2.12 -15.85 -2.89
CA PRO A 36 -1.84 -14.44 -3.10
C PRO A 36 -0.52 -14.28 -3.88
N ILE A 37 -0.59 -13.57 -5.01
CA ILE A 37 0.56 -13.21 -5.83
C ILE A 37 0.87 -11.73 -5.62
N PRO A 38 1.94 -11.39 -4.85
CA PRO A 38 2.39 -10.02 -4.68
C PRO A 38 3.08 -9.55 -5.96
N ASN A 39 2.72 -8.35 -6.42
CA ASN A 39 3.30 -7.69 -7.57
C ASN A 39 3.62 -6.23 -7.21
N GLU A 40 4.79 -5.75 -7.61
CA GLU A 40 5.16 -4.35 -7.41
C GLU A 40 4.60 -3.48 -8.54
N VAL A 41 3.89 -2.42 -8.18
CA VAL A 41 3.28 -1.50 -9.13
C VAL A 41 3.91 -0.13 -8.94
N LEU A 42 4.42 0.45 -10.03
CA LEU A 42 4.84 1.84 -10.06
C LEU A 42 3.60 2.73 -9.96
N PHE A 43 3.48 3.47 -8.85
CA PHE A 43 2.37 4.39 -8.65
C PHE A 43 2.64 5.75 -9.29
N PHE A 44 3.85 6.27 -9.08
CA PHE A 44 4.22 7.59 -9.57
C PHE A 44 5.73 7.72 -9.69
N GLU A 45 6.17 8.49 -10.67
CA GLU A 45 7.56 8.85 -10.88
C GLU A 45 7.73 10.36 -10.73
N LEU A 46 8.78 10.76 -10.03
CA LEU A 46 9.14 12.14 -9.74
C LEU A 46 10.52 12.44 -10.34
N PRO A 47 10.77 13.68 -10.79
CA PRO A 47 12.13 14.10 -11.17
C PRO A 47 13.16 13.84 -10.05
N ALA A 48 14.41 13.59 -10.45
CA ALA A 48 15.51 13.26 -9.53
C ALA A 48 15.79 14.34 -8.46
N ASP A 49 15.49 15.60 -8.79
CA ASP A 49 15.65 16.78 -7.94
C ASP A 49 14.41 17.10 -7.09
N SER A 50 13.42 16.20 -7.07
CA SER A 50 12.20 16.41 -6.30
C SER A 50 12.47 16.47 -4.79
N THR A 51 11.85 17.44 -4.14
CA THR A 51 11.94 17.64 -2.70
C THR A 51 11.20 16.55 -1.92
N GLU A 52 11.61 16.32 -0.66
CA GLU A 52 10.89 15.45 0.28
C GLU A 52 9.41 15.82 0.43
N ARG A 53 9.08 17.11 0.33
CA ARG A 53 7.69 17.59 0.39
C ARG A 53 6.87 17.10 -0.81
N GLN A 54 7.46 17.06 -2.01
CA GLN A 54 6.81 16.54 -3.22
C GLN A 54 6.62 15.03 -3.13
N ILE A 55 7.63 14.29 -2.65
CA ILE A 55 7.55 12.84 -2.40
C ILE A 55 6.42 12.54 -1.41
N THR A 56 6.42 13.23 -0.25
CA THR A 56 5.40 13.09 0.79
C THR A 56 3.99 13.39 0.26
N ALA A 57 3.85 14.39 -0.62
CA ALA A 57 2.55 14.71 -1.23
C ALA A 57 2.04 13.56 -2.12
N GLN A 58 2.91 12.90 -2.87
CA GLN A 58 2.53 11.74 -3.69
C GLN A 58 2.24 10.50 -2.84
N VAL A 59 3.02 10.24 -1.79
CA VAL A 59 2.72 9.19 -0.81
C VAL A 59 1.34 9.40 -0.17
N ARG A 60 1.02 10.63 0.25
CA ARG A 60 -0.32 10.95 0.80
C ARG A 60 -1.44 10.73 -0.22
N LYS A 61 -1.19 10.97 -1.51
CA LYS A 61 -2.15 10.63 -2.57
C LYS A 61 -2.32 9.13 -2.69
N LEU A 62 -1.24 8.35 -2.70
CA LEU A 62 -1.27 6.89 -2.73
C LEU A 62 -2.09 6.31 -1.57
N LEU A 63 -1.88 6.78 -0.34
CA LEU A 63 -2.63 6.33 0.85
C LEU A 63 -4.15 6.57 0.74
N LYS A 64 -4.59 7.52 -0.09
CA LYS A 64 -6.01 7.81 -0.34
C LYS A 64 -6.58 7.03 -1.53
N ARG A 65 -5.76 6.32 -2.31
CA ARG A 65 -6.21 5.54 -3.46
C ARG A 65 -6.73 4.18 -3.01
N LYS A 66 -8.07 4.07 -2.95
CA LYS A 66 -8.80 2.84 -2.58
C LYS A 66 -8.48 1.61 -3.45
N THR A 67 -7.90 1.81 -4.63
CA THR A 67 -7.41 0.74 -5.51
C THR A 67 -6.21 0.01 -4.93
N PHE A 68 -5.38 0.71 -4.15
CA PHE A 68 -4.15 0.16 -3.56
C PHE A 68 -4.26 0.00 -2.05
N ILE A 69 -4.79 1.01 -1.36
CA ILE A 69 -4.81 1.10 0.10
C ILE A 69 -6.23 1.38 0.58
N ARG A 70 -6.69 0.64 1.58
CA ARG A 70 -7.99 0.83 2.23
C ARG A 70 -7.87 0.84 3.74
N LEU A 71 -8.77 1.56 4.39
CA LEU A 71 -8.90 1.52 5.84
C LEU A 71 -9.77 0.33 6.23
N CYS A 72 -9.31 -0.48 7.19
CA CYS A 72 -10.17 -1.45 7.84
C CYS A 72 -10.91 -0.78 9.00
N GLU A 73 -12.23 -0.93 9.05
CA GLU A 73 -13.09 -0.33 10.07
C GLU A 73 -12.91 -0.97 11.46
N HIS A 74 -12.42 -2.22 11.52
CA HIS A 74 -12.26 -2.96 12.78
C HIS A 74 -10.96 -2.67 13.52
N CYS A 75 -9.83 -2.59 12.80
CA CYS A 75 -8.54 -2.25 13.41
C CYS A 75 -8.14 -0.79 13.22
N ASN A 76 -8.91 -0.02 12.44
CA ASN A 76 -8.64 1.37 12.09
C ASN A 76 -7.25 1.59 11.47
N GLN A 77 -6.73 0.57 10.76
CA GLN A 77 -5.44 0.61 10.09
C GLN A 77 -5.61 0.55 8.57
N PHE A 78 -4.70 1.23 7.86
CA PHE A 78 -4.61 1.14 6.41
C PHE A 78 -3.99 -0.21 6.02
N ASN A 79 -4.61 -0.91 5.08
CA ASN A 79 -4.15 -2.20 4.57
C ASN A 79 -4.11 -2.14 3.04
N ILE A 80 -3.29 -2.99 2.43
CA ILE A 80 -3.33 -3.13 0.97
C ILE A 80 -4.67 -3.76 0.57
N ASN A 81 -5.25 -3.25 -0.52
CA ASN A 81 -6.57 -3.69 -0.99
C ASN A 81 -6.58 -5.20 -1.31
N GLY A 82 -5.48 -5.75 -1.82
CA GLY A 82 -5.39 -7.18 -2.12
C GLY A 82 -5.37 -8.10 -0.88
N TRP A 83 -5.07 -7.58 0.32
CA TRP A 83 -5.19 -8.30 1.60
C TRP A 83 -6.46 -7.96 2.37
N MET A 84 -7.35 -7.19 1.75
CA MET A 84 -8.68 -6.98 2.29
C MET A 84 -9.56 -8.19 1.98
N GLN A 85 -10.35 -8.63 2.96
CA GLN A 85 -11.38 -9.63 2.74
C GLN A 85 -12.62 -9.00 2.07
N SER A 86 -12.94 -7.76 2.44
CA SER A 86 -14.04 -6.99 1.88
C SER A 86 -13.69 -5.50 1.78
N ASN A 87 -14.64 -4.66 1.39
CA ASN A 87 -14.37 -3.23 1.22
C ASN A 87 -13.97 -2.50 2.52
N SER A 88 -14.31 -3.06 3.69
CA SER A 88 -14.12 -2.46 5.02
C SER A 88 -13.43 -3.39 6.05
N CYS A 89 -13.22 -4.68 5.75
CA CYS A 89 -12.58 -5.63 6.66
C CYS A 89 -11.30 -6.23 6.05
N CYS A 90 -10.19 -6.18 6.78
CA CYS A 90 -8.96 -6.88 6.38
C CYS A 90 -9.04 -8.38 6.71
N GLN A 91 -8.26 -9.21 6.02
CA GLN A 91 -8.24 -10.67 6.26
C GLN A 91 -8.00 -11.03 7.73
N SER A 92 -7.02 -10.41 8.39
CA SER A 92 -6.75 -10.69 9.82
C SER A 92 -7.90 -10.34 10.75
N CYS A 93 -8.68 -9.28 10.46
CA CYS A 93 -9.90 -8.98 11.23
C CYS A 93 -11.03 -9.95 10.88
N ALA A 94 -11.12 -10.39 9.63
CA ALA A 94 -12.10 -11.36 9.20
C ALA A 94 -11.93 -12.70 9.93
N GLU A 95 -10.69 -13.20 9.97
CA GLU A 95 -10.29 -14.38 10.74
C GLU A 95 -10.62 -14.23 12.22
N LYS A 96 -10.21 -13.11 12.82
CA LYS A 96 -10.33 -12.89 14.27
C LYS A 96 -11.77 -12.76 14.76
N TYR A 97 -12.61 -12.00 14.05
CA TYR A 97 -13.95 -11.63 14.55
C TYR A 97 -15.09 -12.44 13.93
N PHE A 98 -14.90 -13.01 12.74
CA PHE A 98 -15.97 -13.67 12.00
C PHE A 98 -15.67 -15.14 11.70
N GLY A 99 -14.54 -15.68 12.18
CA GLY A 99 -14.17 -17.09 11.98
C GLY A 99 -13.92 -17.46 10.53
N VAL A 100 -13.62 -16.47 9.69
CA VAL A 100 -13.39 -16.63 8.26
C VAL A 100 -11.95 -17.09 8.05
N VAL A 101 -11.76 -18.32 7.58
CA VAL A 101 -10.43 -18.89 7.24
C VAL A 101 -10.43 -19.27 5.76
N TYR A 102 -9.45 -18.76 5.01
CA TYR A 102 -9.23 -19.06 3.60
C TYR A 102 -7.78 -19.48 3.36
#